data_AF-A0A7J8EJZ2-F1
#
_entry.id   AF-A0A7J8EJZ2-F1
#
_cell.length_a   1.000
_cell.length_b   1.000
_cell.length_c   1.000
_cell.angle_alpha   90.00
_cell.angle_beta   90.00
_cell.angle_gamma   90.00
#
_symmetry.space_group_name_H-M   'P 1'
#
loop_
_entity.id
_entity.type
_entity.pdbx_description
1 polymer ?
#
loop_
_entity_poly.entity_id
_entity_poly.type
_entity_poly.pdbx_seq_one_letter_code
_entity_poly.pdbx_strand_id
1 'polypeptide(L)'
;MKVDRTKLKKTPTEAPADCRALIDKLKVCNDEQLLLELQQIKTWNIGKCELYHWVDLLDRFDGILADAGQTVENMSWMLVCDRPEREQLKMLLLAVLNFTALLIEYSFSRHLYSSIEHLTTLLASSDMQVVLAVLNLLYVFSKRSNYITRLGSDKRTPLLTRLQHLAESWGGKENGFGLAECCRDLHMMKYPPSATTLHFEFYADPGAEVKIEKRTTSNTLHYIHIEQLDKISESPSEIMESLTKMYSIPKDKQMLLFTHIRLAHGFSNHRKRLQAVQARLHAISILGKRITLINRP
;
A
#
# COMPACT_ATOMS: atom_id res chain seq x y z
N MET A 1 17.95 0.29 -11.79
CA MET A 1 17.49 0.69 -13.15
C MET A 1 17.50 -0.47 -14.14
N LYS A 2 16.39 -0.68 -14.88
CA LYS A 2 16.44 -1.14 -16.27
C LYS A 2 15.55 -0.21 -17.10
N VAL A 3 16.03 1.01 -17.32
CA VAL A 3 15.37 1.97 -18.22
C VAL A 3 15.87 1.68 -19.61
N ASP A 4 14.91 1.46 -20.49
CA ASP A 4 15.15 1.33 -21.91
C ASP A 4 15.50 2.72 -22.49
N ARG A 5 16.81 3.01 -22.55
CA ARG A 5 17.38 4.26 -23.06
C ARG A 5 17.12 4.47 -24.55
N THR A 6 16.58 3.48 -25.27
CA THR A 6 16.34 3.56 -26.72
C THR A 6 15.12 4.40 -27.10
N LYS A 7 14.26 4.76 -26.15
CA LYS A 7 13.04 5.56 -26.39
C LYS A 7 13.20 7.07 -26.16
N LEU A 8 14.43 7.55 -25.95
CA LEU A 8 14.72 8.94 -25.61
C LEU A 8 14.66 9.87 -26.84
N LYS A 9 13.93 11.00 -26.72
CA LYS A 9 14.05 12.13 -27.65
C LYS A 9 15.44 12.76 -27.53
N LYS A 10 15.97 13.20 -28.67
CA LYS A 10 17.25 13.91 -28.83
C LYS A 10 17.22 15.22 -28.02
N THR A 11 18.15 15.36 -27.08
CA THR A 11 18.42 16.51 -26.17
C THR A 11 17.42 16.72 -25.02
N PRO A 12 17.76 16.31 -23.78
CA PRO A 12 17.03 16.75 -22.60
C PRO A 12 17.22 18.24 -22.38
N THR A 13 16.13 18.97 -22.10
CA THR A 13 16.20 20.35 -21.63
C THR A 13 16.94 20.41 -20.31
N GLU A 14 17.65 21.50 -20.06
CA GLU A 14 18.33 21.70 -18.78
C GLU A 14 17.35 21.86 -17.61
N ALA A 15 17.70 21.32 -16.45
CA ALA A 15 16.91 21.47 -15.23
C ALA A 15 16.92 22.93 -14.75
N PRO A 16 15.77 23.49 -14.31
CA PRO A 16 15.74 24.81 -13.65
C PRO A 16 16.76 24.87 -12.51
N ALA A 17 17.36 26.05 -12.27
CA ALA A 17 18.44 26.22 -11.28
C ALA A 17 18.04 25.69 -9.89
N ASP A 18 16.84 26.03 -9.41
CA ASP A 18 16.33 25.58 -8.12
C ASP A 18 16.09 24.05 -8.07
N CYS A 19 15.64 23.45 -9.19
CA CYS A 19 15.53 21.99 -9.29
C CYS A 19 16.90 21.34 -9.16
N ARG A 20 17.88 21.86 -9.90
CA ARG A 20 19.24 21.33 -9.93
C ARG A 20 19.91 21.45 -8.57
N ALA A 21 19.80 22.59 -7.91
CA ALA A 21 20.32 22.80 -6.56
C ALA A 21 19.74 21.81 -5.55
N LEU A 22 18.42 21.54 -5.61
CA LEU A 22 17.80 20.55 -4.72
C LEU A 22 18.24 19.12 -5.08
N ILE A 23 18.29 18.77 -6.36
CA ILE A 23 18.77 17.46 -6.82
C ILE A 23 20.20 17.21 -6.33
N ASP A 24 21.10 18.17 -6.56
CA ASP A 24 22.51 18.06 -6.18
C ASP A 24 22.68 17.95 -4.66
N LYS A 25 21.88 18.69 -3.88
CA LYS A 25 21.83 18.56 -2.43
C LYS A 25 21.43 17.16 -1.98
N LEU A 26 20.32 16.62 -2.51
CA LEU A 26 19.79 15.32 -2.09
C LEU A 26 20.66 14.14 -2.56
N LYS A 27 21.34 14.29 -3.70
CA LYS A 27 22.21 13.25 -4.26
C LYS A 27 23.40 12.91 -3.36
N VAL A 28 23.98 13.91 -2.70
CA VAL A 28 25.18 13.72 -1.85
C VAL A 28 24.85 13.26 -0.43
N CYS A 29 23.58 13.33 -0.02
CA CYS A 29 23.16 12.89 1.30
C CYS A 29 23.32 11.37 1.48
N ASN A 30 23.84 10.93 2.62
CA ASN A 30 23.63 9.54 3.07
C ASN A 30 22.16 9.33 3.49
N ASP A 31 21.76 8.13 3.92
CA ASP A 31 20.36 7.82 4.22
C ASP A 31 19.78 8.61 5.40
N GLU A 32 20.57 8.86 6.43
CA GLU A 32 20.15 9.67 7.60
C GLU A 32 19.95 11.14 7.20
N GLN A 33 20.91 11.71 6.48
CA GLN A 33 20.82 13.07 5.95
C GLN A 33 19.65 13.20 4.97
N LEU A 34 19.47 12.22 4.09
CA LEU A 34 18.39 12.20 3.11
C LEU A 34 17.03 12.21 3.83
N LEU A 35 16.86 11.38 4.87
CA LEU A 35 15.65 11.39 5.69
C LEU A 35 15.35 12.79 6.25
N LEU A 36 16.34 13.41 6.90
CA LEU A 36 16.19 14.73 7.52
C LEU A 36 15.83 15.81 6.49
N GLU A 37 16.48 15.79 5.33
CA GLU A 37 16.23 16.74 4.25
C GLU A 37 14.84 16.56 3.63
N LEU A 38 14.46 15.32 3.31
CA LEU A 38 13.13 15.03 2.76
C LEU A 38 12.01 15.36 3.74
N GLN A 39 12.23 15.18 5.04
CA GLN A 39 11.23 15.54 6.06
C GLN A 39 10.98 17.05 6.16
N GLN A 40 11.96 17.89 5.82
CA GLN A 40 11.79 19.35 5.83
C GLN A 40 10.96 19.85 4.64
N ILE A 41 10.89 19.08 3.55
CA ILE A 41 10.16 19.44 2.33
C ILE A 41 8.68 19.07 2.48
N LYS A 42 7.88 19.99 3.01
CA LYS A 42 6.42 19.82 3.14
C LYS A 42 5.62 20.43 2.00
N THR A 43 6.19 21.42 1.31
CA THR A 43 5.56 22.12 0.18
C THR A 43 6.49 22.16 -1.01
N TRP A 44 5.93 22.15 -2.21
CA TRP A 44 6.72 22.28 -3.43
C TRP A 44 6.90 23.77 -3.78
N ASN A 45 8.09 24.30 -3.51
CA ASN A 45 8.40 25.70 -3.73
C ASN A 45 9.22 25.93 -5.02
N ILE A 46 9.41 24.89 -5.81
CA ILE A 46 10.15 24.94 -7.07
C ILE A 46 9.16 25.04 -8.23
N GLY A 47 9.55 25.70 -9.32
CA GLY A 47 8.76 25.67 -10.56
C GLY A 47 8.48 24.24 -11.05
N LYS A 48 7.49 24.11 -11.94
CA LYS A 48 7.15 22.83 -12.55
C LYS A 48 8.38 22.25 -13.28
N CYS A 49 8.70 20.98 -13.06
CA CYS A 49 9.94 20.35 -13.55
C CYS A 49 9.67 19.11 -14.42
N GLU A 50 10.66 18.68 -15.20
CA GLU A 50 10.57 17.40 -15.91
C GLU A 50 10.98 16.26 -14.98
N LEU A 51 10.22 15.17 -14.94
CA LEU A 51 10.57 14.01 -14.10
C LEU A 51 11.93 13.40 -14.49
N TYR A 52 12.34 13.54 -15.75
CA TYR A 52 13.63 13.05 -16.26
C TYR A 52 14.83 13.62 -15.49
N HIS A 53 14.77 14.88 -15.04
CA HIS A 53 15.87 15.50 -14.28
C HIS A 53 16.16 14.81 -12.94
N TRP A 54 15.18 14.06 -12.43
CA TRP A 54 15.23 13.40 -11.13
C TRP A 54 15.64 11.92 -11.21
N VAL A 55 15.97 11.41 -12.41
CA VAL A 55 16.14 9.96 -12.66
C VAL A 55 17.15 9.31 -11.71
N ASP A 56 18.31 9.91 -11.47
CA ASP A 56 19.32 9.33 -10.59
C ASP A 56 18.85 9.24 -9.14
N LEU A 57 18.08 10.24 -8.68
CA LEU A 57 17.52 10.25 -7.34
C LEU A 57 16.37 9.24 -7.24
N LEU A 58 15.54 9.14 -8.28
CA LEU A 58 14.48 8.15 -8.38
C LEU A 58 15.01 6.71 -8.44
N ASP A 59 16.16 6.48 -9.08
CA ASP A 59 16.85 5.18 -9.07
C ASP A 59 17.32 4.80 -7.66
N ARG A 60 17.80 5.76 -6.87
CA ARG A 60 18.10 5.53 -5.44
C ARG A 60 16.83 5.23 -4.65
N PHE A 61 15.76 5.98 -4.88
CA PHE A 61 14.48 5.76 -4.22
C PHE A 61 13.89 4.39 -4.56
N ASP A 62 14.04 3.94 -5.81
CA ASP A 62 13.67 2.59 -6.25
C ASP A 62 14.33 1.51 -5.39
N GLY A 63 15.63 1.64 -5.13
CA GLY A 63 16.37 0.75 -4.21
C GLY A 63 15.80 0.76 -2.78
N ILE A 64 15.51 1.93 -2.22
CA ILE A 64 14.90 2.05 -0.88
C ILE A 64 13.51 1.40 -0.84
N LEU A 65 12.69 1.61 -1.86
CA LEU A 65 11.37 0.97 -1.98
C LEU A 65 11.49 -0.55 -2.09
N ALA A 66 12.49 -1.03 -2.85
CA ALA A 66 12.77 -2.45 -3.00
C ALA A 66 13.20 -3.08 -1.66
N ASP A 67 14.17 -2.49 -0.97
CA ASP A 67 14.68 -2.99 0.32
C ASP A 67 13.60 -3.00 1.40
N ALA A 68 12.77 -1.97 1.45
CA ALA A 68 11.63 -1.90 2.36
C ALA A 68 10.56 -2.96 2.06
N GLY A 69 10.28 -3.19 0.77
CA GLY A 69 9.24 -4.09 0.29
C GLY A 69 9.65 -5.57 0.22
N GLN A 70 10.91 -5.91 0.51
CA GLN A 70 11.33 -7.31 0.64
C GLN A 70 10.59 -8.00 1.79
N THR A 71 10.38 -9.30 1.65
CA THR A 71 9.86 -10.14 2.73
C THR A 71 10.99 -10.56 3.66
N VAL A 72 10.70 -10.66 4.97
CA VAL A 72 11.64 -11.19 5.95
C VAL A 72 11.91 -12.67 5.67
N GLU A 73 13.14 -13.12 5.91
CA GLU A 73 13.51 -14.53 5.71
C GLU A 73 12.55 -15.46 6.46
N ASN A 74 12.07 -16.51 5.78
CA ASN A 74 11.09 -17.47 6.30
C ASN A 74 9.69 -16.91 6.63
N MET A 75 9.36 -15.68 6.23
CA MET A 75 8.03 -15.09 6.36
C MET A 75 7.58 -14.49 5.03
N SER A 76 6.44 -14.95 4.50
CA SER A 76 5.85 -14.44 3.25
C SER A 76 5.04 -13.15 3.41
N TRP A 77 4.58 -12.84 4.62
CA TRP A 77 3.63 -11.75 4.91
C TRP A 77 4.21 -10.63 5.79
N MET A 78 5.45 -10.75 6.25
CA MET A 78 6.14 -9.69 6.97
C MET A 78 7.11 -8.98 6.03
N LEU A 79 6.89 -7.69 5.78
CA LEU A 79 7.83 -6.87 5.03
C LEU A 79 8.99 -6.43 5.92
N VAL A 80 10.17 -6.21 5.33
CA VAL A 80 11.35 -5.75 6.06
C VAL A 80 11.09 -4.41 6.76
N CYS A 81 10.35 -3.48 6.13
CA CYS A 81 10.00 -2.21 6.77
C CYS A 81 9.07 -2.33 7.98
N ASP A 82 8.36 -3.46 8.13
CA ASP A 82 7.40 -3.66 9.21
C ASP A 82 8.10 -4.11 10.51
N ARG A 83 9.37 -4.53 10.43
CA ARG A 83 10.13 -4.96 11.60
C ARG A 83 10.46 -3.78 12.52
N PRO A 84 10.29 -3.92 13.85
CA PRO A 84 10.67 -2.88 14.82
C PRO A 84 12.14 -2.46 14.69
N GLU A 85 13.05 -3.39 14.38
CA GLU A 85 14.48 -3.09 14.23
C GLU A 85 14.80 -2.29 12.96
N ARG A 86 13.85 -2.16 12.03
CA ARG A 86 13.98 -1.45 10.75
C ARG A 86 13.26 -0.11 10.75
N GLU A 87 13.01 0.48 11.93
CA GLU A 87 12.31 1.77 12.07
C GLU A 87 12.95 2.89 11.24
N GLN A 88 14.29 2.96 11.20
CA GLN A 88 15.01 3.96 10.41
C GLN A 88 14.71 3.84 8.90
N LEU A 89 14.69 2.61 8.37
CA LEU A 89 14.35 2.34 6.98
C LEU A 89 12.90 2.73 6.69
N LYS A 90 11.97 2.42 7.60
CA LYS A 90 10.56 2.80 7.46
C LYS A 90 10.37 4.32 7.46
N MET A 91 11.07 5.06 8.31
CA MET A 91 11.03 6.52 8.29
C MET A 91 11.54 7.09 6.96
N LEU A 92 12.65 6.56 6.44
CA LEU A 92 13.19 6.94 5.13
C LEU A 92 12.22 6.61 4.00
N LEU A 93 11.64 5.40 4.00
CA LEU A 93 10.60 4.97 3.07
C LEU A 93 9.43 5.97 3.03
N LEU A 94 8.90 6.34 4.21
CA LEU A 94 7.79 7.29 4.31
C LEU A 94 8.19 8.66 3.76
N ALA A 95 9.39 9.15 4.05
CA ALA A 95 9.90 10.41 3.53
C ALA A 95 10.04 10.38 2.00
N VAL A 96 10.57 9.30 1.45
CA VAL A 96 10.71 9.05 0.01
C VAL A 96 9.35 9.01 -0.69
N LEU A 97 8.37 8.27 -0.15
CA LEU A 97 7.02 8.17 -0.72
C LEU A 97 6.32 9.55 -0.74
N ASN A 98 6.41 10.29 0.37
CA ASN A 98 5.81 11.63 0.48
C ASN A 98 6.47 12.65 -0.46
N PHE A 99 7.80 12.66 -0.52
CA PHE A 99 8.52 13.52 -1.46
C PHE A 99 8.20 13.15 -2.91
N THR A 100 8.16 11.86 -3.24
CA THR A 100 7.81 11.40 -4.59
C THR A 100 6.39 11.82 -4.96
N ALA A 101 5.44 11.81 -4.02
CA ALA A 101 4.09 12.32 -4.27
C ALA A 101 4.10 13.82 -4.63
N LEU A 102 4.86 14.64 -3.90
CA LEU A 102 5.06 16.06 -4.22
C LEU A 102 5.72 16.25 -5.60
N LEU A 103 6.81 15.55 -5.86
CA LEU A 103 7.52 15.60 -7.15
C LEU A 103 6.60 15.23 -8.32
N ILE A 104 5.80 14.16 -8.18
CA ILE A 104 4.84 13.76 -9.21
C ILE A 104 3.74 14.81 -9.37
N GLU A 105 3.27 15.45 -8.30
CA GLU A 105 2.27 16.50 -8.39
C GLU A 105 2.74 17.67 -9.27
N TYR A 106 3.99 18.09 -9.11
CA TYR A 106 4.57 19.28 -9.76
C TYR A 106 5.52 18.97 -10.93
N SER A 107 5.49 17.74 -11.47
CA SER A 107 6.29 17.37 -12.65
C SER A 107 5.48 17.20 -13.94
N PHE A 108 6.16 16.99 -15.07
CA PHE A 108 5.62 16.42 -16.30
C PHE A 108 6.46 15.22 -16.76
N SER A 109 6.10 14.58 -17.88
CA SER A 109 6.73 13.33 -18.34
C SER A 109 6.64 12.18 -17.31
N ARG A 110 5.55 12.14 -16.52
CA ARG A 110 5.33 11.17 -15.43
C ARG A 110 5.31 9.69 -15.85
N HIS A 111 5.18 9.41 -17.14
CA HIS A 111 5.26 8.05 -17.68
C HIS A 111 6.66 7.43 -17.51
N LEU A 112 7.67 8.24 -17.18
CA LEU A 112 9.03 7.79 -16.88
C LEU A 112 9.14 7.08 -15.52
N TYR A 113 8.19 7.25 -14.60
CA TYR A 113 8.19 6.52 -13.33
C TYR A 113 7.96 5.03 -13.57
N SER A 114 8.87 4.17 -13.12
CA SER A 114 8.83 2.73 -13.39
C SER A 114 8.75 1.82 -12.15
N SER A 115 8.67 2.39 -10.95
CA SER A 115 8.74 1.65 -9.66
C SER A 115 7.37 1.22 -9.10
N ILE A 116 6.38 1.02 -9.97
CA ILE A 116 4.99 0.71 -9.57
C ILE A 116 4.84 -0.67 -8.90
N GLU A 117 5.74 -1.61 -9.21
CA GLU A 117 5.75 -2.93 -8.58
C GLU A 117 6.07 -2.85 -7.09
N HIS A 118 7.06 -2.04 -6.69
CA HIS A 118 7.37 -1.79 -5.29
C HIS A 118 6.20 -1.12 -4.56
N LEU A 119 5.55 -0.15 -5.18
CA LEU A 119 4.32 0.45 -4.62
C LEU A 119 3.23 -0.61 -4.40
N THR A 120 3.05 -1.53 -5.35
CA THR A 120 2.05 -2.60 -5.25
C THR A 120 2.39 -3.57 -4.12
N THR A 121 3.67 -3.93 -3.94
CA THR A 121 4.15 -4.75 -2.83
C THR A 121 3.93 -4.08 -1.48
N LEU A 122 4.26 -2.80 -1.36
CA LEU A 122 4.14 -2.04 -0.11
C LEU A 122 2.69 -1.84 0.37
N LEU A 123 1.67 -2.02 -0.49
CA LEU A 123 0.26 -2.09 -0.06
C LEU A 123 -0.03 -3.29 0.87
N ALA A 124 0.87 -4.29 0.88
CA ALA A 124 0.85 -5.42 1.79
C ALA A 124 1.64 -5.19 3.10
N SER A 125 2.09 -3.96 3.39
CA SER A 125 2.62 -3.63 4.72
C SER A 125 1.55 -3.78 5.80
N SER A 126 1.97 -4.25 6.97
CA SER A 126 1.17 -4.29 8.19
C SER A 126 1.03 -2.90 8.85
N ASP A 127 1.91 -1.94 8.53
CA ASP A 127 1.81 -0.55 8.98
C ASP A 127 0.96 0.29 8.02
N MET A 128 -0.19 0.74 8.51
CA MET A 128 -1.12 1.54 7.72
C MET A 128 -0.56 2.91 7.29
N GLN A 129 0.48 3.45 7.95
CA GLN A 129 1.14 4.67 7.49
C GLN A 129 1.85 4.46 6.15
N VAL A 130 2.51 3.31 5.97
CA VAL A 130 3.16 2.94 4.70
C VAL A 130 2.10 2.79 3.61
N VAL A 131 1.03 2.06 3.91
CA VAL A 131 -0.11 1.88 2.98
C VAL A 131 -0.69 3.23 2.55
N LEU A 132 -0.92 4.14 3.50
CA LEU A 132 -1.46 5.47 3.21
C LEU A 132 -0.51 6.34 2.39
N ALA A 133 0.80 6.29 2.66
CA ALA A 133 1.80 7.02 1.86
C ALA A 133 1.84 6.53 0.41
N VAL A 134 1.78 5.21 0.21
CA VAL A 134 1.65 4.61 -1.13
C VAL A 134 0.35 5.03 -1.81
N LEU A 135 -0.79 4.94 -1.11
CA LEU A 135 -2.09 5.35 -1.64
C LEU A 135 -2.12 6.84 -2.00
N ASN A 136 -1.47 7.70 -1.23
CA ASN A 136 -1.33 9.12 -1.56
C ASN A 136 -0.58 9.31 -2.89
N LEU A 137 0.57 8.65 -3.07
CA LEU A 137 1.33 8.70 -4.33
C LEU A 137 0.50 8.19 -5.51
N LEU A 138 -0.18 7.06 -5.37
CA LEU A 138 -1.09 6.52 -6.39
C LEU A 138 -2.25 7.47 -6.69
N TYR A 139 -2.79 8.13 -5.67
CA TYR A 139 -3.82 9.15 -5.84
C TYR A 139 -3.30 10.34 -6.65
N VAL A 140 -2.10 10.86 -6.37
CA VAL A 140 -1.49 11.93 -7.16
C VAL A 140 -1.32 11.50 -8.62
N PHE A 141 -0.84 10.27 -8.88
CA PHE A 141 -0.77 9.73 -10.24
C PHE A 141 -2.14 9.72 -10.93
N SER A 142 -3.17 9.19 -10.27
CA SER A 142 -4.54 9.17 -10.80
C SER A 142 -5.12 10.56 -11.03
N LYS A 143 -4.66 11.56 -10.23
CA LYS A 143 -5.15 12.94 -10.31
C LYS A 143 -4.47 13.75 -11.38
N ARG A 144 -3.18 13.56 -11.57
CA ARG A 144 -2.34 14.41 -12.41
C ARG A 144 -1.96 13.76 -13.73
N SER A 145 -2.34 12.51 -13.99
CA SER A 145 -1.94 11.78 -15.20
C SER A 145 -2.83 10.58 -15.52
N ASN A 146 -2.66 10.06 -16.73
CA ASN A 146 -3.19 8.75 -17.15
C ASN A 146 -2.16 7.63 -16.92
N TYR A 147 -1.25 7.79 -15.94
CA TYR A 147 -0.17 6.83 -15.68
C TYR A 147 -0.70 5.43 -15.42
N ILE A 148 -1.61 5.29 -14.44
CA ILE A 148 -2.15 3.99 -14.01
C ILE A 148 -2.89 3.30 -15.16
N THR A 149 -3.64 4.04 -15.99
CA THR A 149 -4.41 3.43 -17.09
C THR A 149 -3.53 2.93 -18.23
N ARG A 150 -2.34 3.53 -18.40
CA ARG A 150 -1.33 3.17 -19.41
C ARG A 150 -0.36 2.06 -18.97
N LEU A 151 -0.43 1.62 -17.72
CA LEU A 151 0.34 0.46 -17.25
C LEU A 151 -0.04 -0.80 -18.05
N GLY A 152 0.97 -1.64 -18.31
CA GLY A 152 0.77 -3.00 -18.83
C GLY A 152 -0.11 -3.84 -17.89
N SER A 153 -0.81 -4.83 -18.44
CA SER A 153 -1.74 -5.68 -17.67
C SER A 153 -1.07 -6.42 -16.52
N ASP A 154 0.19 -6.84 -16.71
CA ASP A 154 1.06 -7.48 -15.73
C ASP A 154 1.25 -6.65 -14.46
N LYS A 155 1.40 -5.32 -14.58
CA LYS A 155 1.55 -4.39 -13.45
C LYS A 155 0.22 -3.82 -12.98
N ARG A 156 -0.69 -3.56 -13.91
CA ARG A 156 -1.98 -2.90 -13.63
C ARG A 156 -2.94 -3.82 -12.87
N THR A 157 -3.05 -5.08 -13.26
CA THR A 157 -4.03 -6.00 -12.66
C THR A 157 -3.76 -6.24 -11.18
N PRO A 158 -2.54 -6.61 -10.74
CA PRO A 158 -2.25 -6.79 -9.31
C PRO A 158 -2.53 -5.52 -8.50
N LEU A 159 -2.12 -4.36 -8.99
CA LEU A 159 -2.39 -3.07 -8.35
C LEU A 159 -3.89 -2.83 -8.16
N LEU A 160 -4.69 -3.02 -9.21
CA LEU A 160 -6.13 -2.83 -9.13
C LEU A 160 -6.79 -3.81 -8.16
N THR A 161 -6.35 -5.08 -8.16
CA THR A 161 -6.82 -6.07 -7.19
C THR A 161 -6.49 -5.65 -5.75
N ARG A 162 -5.27 -5.15 -5.48
CA ARG A 162 -4.91 -4.62 -4.15
C ARG A 162 -5.82 -3.45 -3.74
N LEU A 163 -6.08 -2.52 -4.65
CA LEU A 163 -6.96 -1.38 -4.40
C LEU A 163 -8.41 -1.81 -4.17
N GLN A 164 -8.90 -2.82 -4.90
CA GLN A 164 -10.25 -3.36 -4.71
C GLN A 164 -10.42 -3.98 -3.32
N HIS A 165 -9.46 -4.79 -2.86
CA HIS A 165 -9.51 -5.37 -1.51
C HIS A 165 -9.45 -4.31 -0.40
N LEU A 166 -8.74 -3.19 -0.63
CA LEU A 166 -8.73 -2.05 0.30
C LEU A 166 -10.04 -1.24 0.27
N ALA A 167 -10.70 -1.18 -0.90
CA ALA A 167 -11.95 -0.47 -1.10
C ALA A 167 -13.18 -1.23 -0.58
N GLU A 168 -13.04 -2.54 -0.35
CA GLU A 168 -14.11 -3.44 0.08
C GLU A 168 -14.82 -2.94 1.34
N SER A 169 -16.13 -3.22 1.44
CA SER A 169 -16.91 -2.81 2.59
C SER A 169 -16.74 -3.80 3.72
N TRP A 170 -16.17 -3.33 4.82
CA TRP A 170 -16.01 -4.10 6.06
C TRP A 170 -17.07 -3.76 7.12
N GLY A 171 -17.80 -2.66 6.91
CA GLY A 171 -18.89 -2.20 7.77
C GLY A 171 -20.17 -1.99 6.98
N GLY A 172 -21.18 -1.45 7.65
CA GLY A 172 -22.51 -1.17 7.12
C GLY A 172 -23.57 -1.38 8.19
N LYS A 173 -24.82 -1.08 7.85
CA LYS A 173 -25.97 -1.36 8.73
C LYS A 173 -25.99 -2.84 9.15
N GLU A 174 -25.66 -3.73 8.21
CA GLU A 174 -25.61 -5.19 8.41
C GLU A 174 -24.51 -5.63 9.40
N ASN A 175 -23.37 -4.94 9.45
CA ASN A 175 -22.27 -5.26 10.36
C ASN A 175 -22.33 -4.47 11.68
N GLY A 176 -23.35 -3.61 11.86
CA GLY A 176 -23.62 -2.87 13.09
C GLY A 176 -22.79 -1.59 13.28
N PHE A 177 -22.00 -1.15 12.29
CA PHE A 177 -21.27 0.12 12.33
C PHE A 177 -21.00 0.69 10.93
N GLY A 178 -21.14 2.00 10.76
CA GLY A 178 -20.82 2.70 9.52
C GLY A 178 -19.42 3.32 9.50
N LEU A 179 -19.06 3.92 8.35
CA LEU A 179 -17.80 4.66 8.20
C LEU A 179 -17.73 5.87 9.14
N ALA A 180 -18.86 6.59 9.30
CA ALA A 180 -18.93 7.76 10.18
C ALA A 180 -18.69 7.36 11.65
N GLU A 181 -19.26 6.24 12.10
CA GLU A 181 -19.03 5.66 13.42
C GLU A 181 -17.54 5.32 13.63
N CYS A 182 -16.89 4.75 12.62
CA CYS A 182 -15.47 4.42 12.68
C CYS A 182 -14.58 5.66 12.88
N CYS A 183 -15.03 6.84 12.43
CA CYS A 183 -14.27 8.07 12.61
C CYS A 183 -14.36 8.66 14.02
N ARG A 184 -15.38 8.29 14.80
CA ARG A 184 -15.59 8.81 16.15
C ARG A 184 -14.64 8.12 17.12
N ASP A 185 -14.17 8.84 18.13
CA ASP A 185 -13.41 8.27 19.25
C ASP A 185 -14.38 7.92 20.39
N LEU A 186 -15.04 6.77 20.25
CA LEU A 186 -15.99 6.26 21.23
C LEU A 186 -15.38 5.08 21.98
N HIS A 187 -15.85 4.87 23.20
CA HIS A 187 -15.51 3.67 23.98
C HIS A 187 -15.90 2.39 23.21
N MET A 188 -15.07 1.34 23.28
CA MET A 188 -15.24 0.12 22.46
C MET A 188 -16.62 -0.54 22.62
N MET A 189 -17.22 -0.46 23.82
CA MET A 189 -18.58 -0.96 24.11
C MET A 189 -19.70 -0.31 23.28
N LYS A 190 -19.42 0.80 22.56
CA LYS A 190 -20.36 1.43 21.63
C LYS A 190 -20.33 0.81 20.23
N TYR A 191 -19.34 -0.03 19.94
CA TYR A 191 -19.22 -0.78 18.69
C TYR A 191 -19.63 -2.24 18.92
N PRO A 192 -20.17 -2.92 17.90
CA PRO A 192 -20.54 -4.32 18.03
C PRO A 192 -19.27 -5.20 18.20
N PRO A 193 -19.37 -6.35 18.90
CA PRO A 193 -18.26 -7.28 19.05
C PRO A 193 -17.67 -7.76 17.71
N SER A 194 -18.51 -7.85 16.67
CA SER A 194 -18.11 -8.21 15.31
C SER A 194 -17.03 -7.30 14.72
N ALA A 195 -16.87 -6.08 15.23
CA ALA A 195 -15.90 -5.12 14.72
C ALA A 195 -14.43 -5.51 14.98
N THR A 196 -14.18 -6.35 15.99
CA THR A 196 -12.85 -6.92 16.27
C THR A 196 -12.80 -8.43 15.99
N THR A 197 -13.84 -8.98 15.37
CA THR A 197 -13.91 -10.39 14.99
C THR A 197 -13.50 -10.55 13.53
N LEU A 198 -12.53 -11.41 13.28
CA LEU A 198 -12.22 -11.88 11.94
C LEU A 198 -13.17 -13.01 11.59
N HIS A 199 -14.02 -12.81 10.59
CA HIS A 199 -14.77 -13.88 9.95
C HIS A 199 -14.47 -13.83 8.44
N PHE A 200 -13.97 -14.93 7.90
CA PHE A 200 -13.53 -15.00 6.51
C PHE A 200 -13.84 -16.36 5.91
N GLU A 201 -14.63 -16.38 4.82
CA GLU A 201 -15.06 -17.58 4.13
C GLU A 201 -14.32 -17.73 2.78
N PHE A 202 -13.92 -18.94 2.45
CA PHE A 202 -13.28 -19.25 1.17
C PHE A 202 -13.47 -20.72 0.77
N TYR A 203 -13.40 -20.99 -0.51
CA TYR A 203 -13.37 -22.37 -1.04
C TYR A 203 -11.92 -22.81 -1.14
N ALA A 204 -11.58 -23.98 -0.60
CA ALA A 204 -10.25 -24.55 -0.77
C ALA A 204 -10.12 -25.25 -2.13
N ASP A 205 -8.92 -25.21 -2.71
CA ASP A 205 -8.66 -25.93 -3.95
C ASP A 205 -8.74 -27.46 -3.70
N PRO A 206 -9.38 -28.23 -4.60
CA PRO A 206 -9.49 -29.68 -4.45
C PRO A 206 -8.10 -30.32 -4.53
N GLY A 207 -7.54 -30.69 -3.38
CA GLY A 207 -6.22 -31.32 -3.26
C GLY A 207 -5.35 -30.80 -2.11
N ALA A 208 -5.74 -29.72 -1.44
CA ALA A 208 -5.05 -29.27 -0.24
C ALA A 208 -5.43 -30.15 0.97
N GLU A 209 -4.49 -30.90 1.52
CA GLU A 209 -4.67 -31.58 2.81
C GLU A 209 -4.86 -30.53 3.91
N VAL A 210 -6.10 -30.24 4.26
CA VAL A 210 -6.42 -29.44 5.44
C VAL A 210 -6.19 -30.32 6.67
N LYS A 211 -5.30 -29.91 7.58
CA LYS A 211 -5.09 -30.57 8.88
C LYS A 211 -6.24 -30.27 9.86
N ILE A 212 -7.47 -30.54 9.44
CA ILE A 212 -8.64 -30.54 10.31
C ILE A 212 -9.27 -31.92 10.20
N GLU A 213 -9.39 -32.61 11.34
CA GLU A 213 -10.08 -33.89 11.47
C GLU A 213 -11.55 -33.74 11.05
N LYS A 214 -11.81 -33.92 9.76
CA LYS A 214 -13.04 -34.47 9.16
C LYS A 214 -12.86 -34.53 7.65
N ARG A 215 -12.49 -35.72 7.18
CA ARG A 215 -12.45 -36.07 5.75
C ARG A 215 -13.84 -35.97 5.15
N THR A 216 -14.03 -35.04 4.22
CA THR A 216 -15.01 -35.19 3.13
C THR A 216 -14.49 -34.51 1.88
N THR A 217 -14.33 -35.30 0.83
CA THR A 217 -14.03 -34.90 -0.55
C THR A 217 -15.23 -34.17 -1.17
N SER A 218 -15.14 -32.84 -1.34
CA SER A 218 -15.99 -31.99 -2.18
C SER A 218 -15.50 -30.53 -2.04
N ASN A 219 -16.02 -29.61 -2.84
CA ASN A 219 -15.81 -28.16 -2.79
C ASN A 219 -16.30 -27.57 -1.44
N THR A 220 -15.63 -27.89 -0.33
CA THR A 220 -16.03 -27.51 1.02
C THR A 220 -15.75 -26.03 1.26
N LEU A 221 -16.79 -25.28 1.63
CA LEU A 221 -16.63 -23.93 2.14
C LEU A 221 -15.87 -23.99 3.46
N HIS A 222 -14.70 -23.38 3.51
CA HIS A 222 -13.91 -23.21 4.73
C HIS A 222 -14.15 -21.80 5.29
N TYR A 223 -14.07 -21.67 6.61
CA TYR A 223 -14.10 -20.37 7.26
C TYR A 223 -13.04 -20.25 8.34
N ILE A 224 -12.53 -19.04 8.51
CA ILE A 224 -11.67 -18.62 9.63
C ILE A 224 -12.52 -17.72 10.51
N HIS A 225 -12.64 -18.07 11.79
CA HIS A 225 -13.36 -17.26 12.77
C HIS A 225 -12.49 -17.05 14.01
N ILE A 226 -12.13 -15.80 14.27
CA ILE A 226 -11.33 -15.41 15.43
C ILE A 226 -11.95 -14.17 16.06
N GLU A 227 -12.49 -14.32 17.27
CA GLU A 227 -13.03 -13.20 18.05
C GLU A 227 -11.90 -12.43 18.75
N GLN A 228 -12.17 -11.16 19.09
CA GLN A 228 -11.26 -10.31 19.87
C GLN A 228 -9.84 -10.25 19.29
N LEU A 229 -9.73 -10.19 17.96
CA LEU A 229 -8.44 -10.17 17.25
C LEU A 229 -7.57 -8.97 17.69
N ASP A 230 -8.20 -7.90 18.14
CA ASP A 230 -7.54 -6.70 18.68
C ASP A 230 -6.82 -6.92 20.02
N LYS A 231 -7.04 -8.07 20.69
CA LYS A 231 -6.36 -8.45 21.93
C LYS A 231 -5.17 -9.37 21.72
N ILE A 232 -4.98 -9.88 20.50
CA ILE A 232 -3.86 -10.76 20.16
C ILE A 232 -2.57 -9.93 20.08
N SER A 233 -1.51 -10.42 20.71
CA SER A 233 -0.20 -9.75 20.77
C SER A 233 0.54 -9.72 19.45
N GLU A 234 0.39 -10.78 18.67
CA GLU A 234 1.01 -10.97 17.36
C GLU A 234 0.58 -9.87 16.39
N SER A 235 1.52 -9.44 15.55
CA SER A 235 1.26 -8.50 14.48
C SER A 235 0.33 -9.10 13.41
N PRO A 236 -0.36 -8.26 12.61
CA PRO A 236 -1.15 -8.74 11.48
C PRO A 236 -0.40 -9.70 10.55
N SER A 237 0.89 -9.46 10.31
CA SER A 237 1.74 -10.31 9.48
C SER A 237 2.01 -11.68 10.11
N GLU A 238 2.26 -11.74 11.41
CA GLU A 238 2.44 -13.01 12.14
C GLU A 238 1.15 -13.83 12.19
N ILE A 239 0.00 -13.16 12.42
CA ILE A 239 -1.33 -13.79 12.35
C ILE A 239 -1.54 -14.38 10.96
N MET A 240 -1.21 -13.63 9.90
CA MET A 240 -1.35 -14.08 8.51
C MET A 240 -0.44 -15.27 8.16
N GLU A 241 0.81 -15.27 8.65
CA GLU A 241 1.73 -16.40 8.53
C GLU A 241 1.15 -17.67 9.17
N SER A 242 0.58 -17.54 10.37
CA SER A 242 -0.05 -18.66 11.07
C SER A 242 -1.25 -19.21 10.28
N LEU A 243 -2.15 -18.32 9.84
CA LEU A 243 -3.36 -18.71 9.11
C LEU A 243 -3.06 -19.37 7.77
N THR A 244 -2.06 -18.88 7.02
CA THR A 244 -1.67 -19.46 5.73
C THR A 244 -1.05 -20.85 5.86
N LYS A 245 -0.39 -21.14 6.99
CA LYS A 245 0.12 -22.49 7.30
C LYS A 245 -0.99 -23.46 7.73
N MET A 246 -2.03 -22.96 8.39
CA MET A 246 -3.11 -23.80 8.92
C MET A 246 -4.21 -24.12 7.90
N TYR A 247 -4.59 -23.14 7.06
CA TYR A 247 -5.85 -23.19 6.30
C TYR A 247 -5.70 -23.31 4.78
N SER A 248 -4.47 -23.45 4.24
CA SER A 248 -4.22 -23.58 2.78
C SER A 248 -5.00 -22.57 1.93
N ILE A 249 -4.96 -21.29 2.34
CA ILE A 249 -5.77 -20.22 1.74
C ILE A 249 -5.32 -19.94 0.28
N PRO A 250 -6.24 -19.90 -0.71
CA PRO A 250 -5.92 -19.58 -2.11
C PRO A 250 -5.21 -18.24 -2.27
N LYS A 251 -4.18 -18.19 -3.13
CA LYS A 251 -3.28 -17.03 -3.28
C LYS A 251 -4.00 -15.72 -3.64
N ASP A 252 -5.09 -15.79 -4.40
CA ASP A 252 -5.94 -14.65 -4.77
C ASP A 252 -6.74 -14.09 -3.58
N LYS A 253 -7.06 -14.93 -2.60
CA LYS A 253 -7.80 -14.56 -1.37
C LYS A 253 -6.91 -14.05 -0.25
N GLN A 254 -5.64 -14.43 -0.23
CA GLN A 254 -4.74 -14.13 0.90
C GLN A 254 -4.65 -12.62 1.21
N MET A 255 -4.56 -11.76 0.20
CA MET A 255 -4.48 -10.32 0.43
C MET A 255 -5.79 -9.73 0.97
N LEU A 256 -6.93 -10.27 0.53
CA LEU A 256 -8.23 -9.83 1.05
C LEU A 256 -8.38 -10.22 2.52
N LEU A 257 -7.99 -11.45 2.86
CA LEU A 257 -7.90 -11.85 4.27
C LEU A 257 -6.99 -10.90 5.06
N PHE A 258 -5.84 -10.52 4.49
CA PHE A 258 -4.90 -9.61 5.15
C PHE A 258 -5.46 -8.20 5.40
N THR A 259 -6.33 -7.68 4.52
CA THR A 259 -7.03 -6.40 4.80
C THR A 259 -8.00 -6.55 5.98
N HIS A 260 -8.69 -7.70 6.08
CA HIS A 260 -9.61 -7.98 7.19
C HIS A 260 -8.86 -8.15 8.53
N ILE A 261 -7.73 -8.87 8.53
CA ILE A 261 -6.86 -9.01 9.71
C ILE A 261 -6.40 -7.64 10.21
N ARG A 262 -5.85 -6.79 9.34
CA ARG A 262 -5.37 -5.44 9.71
C ARG A 262 -6.47 -4.60 10.33
N LEU A 263 -7.68 -4.67 9.77
CA LEU A 263 -8.83 -3.93 10.28
C LEU A 263 -9.25 -4.43 11.66
N ALA A 264 -9.55 -5.72 11.79
CA ALA A 264 -10.06 -6.29 13.05
C ALA A 264 -9.04 -6.15 14.18
N HIS A 265 -7.75 -6.37 13.90
CA HIS A 265 -6.64 -6.19 14.85
C HIS A 265 -6.49 -4.73 15.30
N GLY A 266 -6.61 -3.80 14.36
CA GLY A 266 -6.46 -2.37 14.64
C GLY A 266 -7.73 -1.67 15.17
N PHE A 267 -8.89 -2.32 15.13
CA PHE A 267 -10.18 -1.63 15.22
C PHE A 267 -10.38 -0.88 16.54
N SER A 268 -9.97 -1.46 17.67
CA SER A 268 -10.15 -0.84 18.99
C SER A 268 -9.28 0.41 19.18
N ASN A 269 -8.20 0.56 18.40
CA ASN A 269 -7.37 1.75 18.40
C ASN A 269 -7.91 2.81 17.42
N HIS A 270 -8.37 3.95 17.94
CA HIS A 270 -8.97 5.03 17.12
C HIS A 270 -8.07 5.49 15.97
N ARG A 271 -6.77 5.67 16.21
CA ARG A 271 -5.82 6.08 15.16
C ARG A 271 -5.72 5.04 14.05
N LYS A 272 -5.56 3.75 14.38
CA LYS A 272 -5.51 2.67 13.38
C LYS A 272 -6.82 2.56 12.61
N ARG A 273 -7.96 2.71 13.29
CA ARG A 273 -9.29 2.70 12.68
C ARG A 273 -9.47 3.86 11.69
N LEU A 274 -9.01 5.07 12.03
CA LEU A 274 -9.00 6.21 11.10
C LEU A 274 -8.13 5.94 9.88
N GLN A 275 -6.95 5.33 10.06
CA GLN A 275 -6.07 4.99 8.94
C GLN A 275 -6.72 3.97 7.99
N ALA A 276 -7.45 2.98 8.52
CA ALA A 276 -8.21 2.03 7.70
C ALA A 276 -9.33 2.73 6.90
N VAL A 277 -10.06 3.67 7.52
CA VAL A 277 -11.06 4.50 6.83
C VAL A 277 -10.42 5.32 5.71
N GLN A 278 -9.31 6.01 6.00
CA GLN A 278 -8.58 6.80 5.02
C GLN A 278 -8.09 5.95 3.85
N ALA A 279 -7.53 4.77 4.13
CA ALA A 279 -7.01 3.86 3.11
C ALA A 279 -8.14 3.40 2.17
N ARG A 280 -9.31 3.04 2.71
CA ARG A 280 -10.49 2.70 1.91
C ARG A 280 -10.94 3.87 1.02
N LEU A 281 -11.09 5.07 1.59
CA LEU A 281 -11.53 6.24 0.83
C LEU A 281 -10.54 6.63 -0.28
N HIS A 282 -9.24 6.53 -0.01
CA HIS A 282 -8.19 6.73 -1.02
C HIS A 282 -8.29 5.68 -2.13
N ALA A 283 -8.41 4.40 -1.79
CA ALA A 283 -8.54 3.32 -2.76
C ALA A 283 -9.77 3.50 -3.65
N ILE A 284 -10.93 3.84 -3.06
CA ILE A 284 -12.16 4.18 -3.80
C ILE A 284 -11.92 5.38 -4.72
N SER A 285 -11.23 6.43 -4.26
CA SER A 285 -10.96 7.63 -5.07
C SER A 285 -10.09 7.33 -6.29
N ILE A 286 -9.07 6.49 -6.11
CA ILE A 286 -8.17 6.04 -7.20
C ILE A 286 -8.95 5.20 -8.22
N LEU A 287 -9.78 4.27 -7.75
CA LEU A 287 -10.62 3.42 -8.60
C LEU A 287 -11.74 4.23 -9.29
N GLY A 288 -12.36 5.17 -8.59
CA GLY A 288 -13.53 5.94 -9.02
C GLY A 288 -13.24 6.95 -10.13
N LYS A 289 -12.01 7.51 -10.19
CA LYS A 289 -11.58 8.28 -11.38
C LYS A 289 -11.64 7.49 -12.67
N ARG A 290 -11.64 6.16 -12.60
CA ARG A 290 -11.82 5.31 -13.78
C ARG A 290 -13.27 5.29 -14.29
N ILE A 291 -14.26 5.35 -13.40
CA ILE A 291 -15.69 5.36 -13.79
C ILE A 291 -16.04 6.66 -14.54
N THR A 292 -15.43 7.79 -14.15
CA THR A 292 -15.63 9.08 -14.82
C THR A 292 -14.84 9.24 -16.13
N LEU A 293 -13.76 8.45 -16.34
CA LEU A 293 -12.98 8.49 -17.59
C LEU A 293 -13.48 7.51 -18.66
N ILE A 294 -14.26 6.49 -18.29
CA ILE A 294 -14.90 5.55 -19.25
C ILE A 294 -16.22 6.13 -19.80
N ASN A 295 -16.85 7.08 -19.08
CA ASN A 295 -18.13 7.69 -19.46
C ASN A 295 -18.01 9.10 -20.05
N ARG A 296 -16.91 9.43 -20.73
CA ARG A 296 -16.88 10.64 -21.57
C ARG A 296 -17.29 10.26 -23.00
N PRO A 297 -18.33 10.90 -23.56
CA PRO A 297 -18.75 10.68 -24.95
C PRO A 297 -17.66 11.08 -25.94
#